data_AF-A0A1A5P2C6-F1
#
_entry.id   AF-A0A1A5P2C6-F1
#
_cell.length_a   1.000
_cell.length_b   1.000
_cell.length_c   1.000
_cell.angle_alpha   90.00
_cell.angle_beta   90.00
_cell.angle_gamma   90.00
#
_symmetry.space_group_name_H-M   'P 1'
#
loop_
_entity.id
_entity.type
_entity.pdbx_description
1 polymer ?
#
loop_
_entity_poly.entity_id
_entity_poly.type
_entity_poly.pdbx_seq_one_letter_code
_entity_poly.pdbx_strand_id
1 'polypeptide(L)'
;MDLRGRILTYTKAFSPEGAYAPPDADQRDRLARGIGRLLDQDVREADELLAPIGLRVTRLTDTATGRRYDEVAASGKGASARWGRLYLNADSPVRWSAQVPHPVSDRETESLGLRLLEDNPGGALVLAGAHRRAGDGDRVADVAHREDSAFHLMVVELQKRGVPGIQLHGFAESSAKRYDAILSGGAAQTAPGEASVLADRLEEDGLRVCRGWSAHCPLEGTSNVQGKAAQQHHAVFLHLELAPDGRGEGPDSQEVVNALSGLLTTWTEEGPGN
;
A
#
# COMPACT_ATOMS: atom_id res chain seq x y z
N MET A 1 6.65 11.64 -17.51
CA MET A 1 7.24 10.29 -17.46
C MET A 1 6.09 9.29 -17.49
N ASP A 2 6.31 8.10 -18.02
CA ASP A 2 5.32 7.02 -17.89
C ASP A 2 5.41 6.43 -16.47
N LEU A 3 4.50 6.85 -15.59
CA LEU A 3 4.47 6.41 -14.19
C LEU A 3 4.17 4.91 -14.09
N ARG A 4 3.20 4.43 -14.87
CA ARG A 4 2.85 3.01 -14.96
C ARG A 4 4.04 2.17 -15.38
N GLY A 5 4.68 2.53 -16.50
CA GLY A 5 5.87 1.83 -16.98
C GLY A 5 6.99 1.81 -15.95
N ARG A 6 7.20 2.90 -15.21
CA ARG A 6 8.20 2.96 -14.13
C ARG A 6 7.92 1.99 -12.99
N ILE A 7 6.68 1.96 -12.49
CA ILE A 7 6.28 1.09 -11.36
C ILE A 7 6.33 -0.38 -11.77
N LEU A 8 5.73 -0.72 -12.92
CA LEU A 8 5.67 -2.12 -13.37
C LEU A 8 7.06 -2.64 -13.79
N THR A 9 7.94 -1.79 -14.34
CA THR A 9 9.33 -2.18 -14.60
C THR A 9 10.10 -2.44 -13.31
N TYR A 10 9.83 -1.68 -12.25
CA TYR A 10 10.46 -1.88 -10.94
C TYR A 10 10.10 -3.24 -10.34
N THR A 11 8.82 -3.63 -10.34
CA THR A 11 8.35 -4.89 -9.73
C THR A 11 8.68 -6.12 -10.57
N LYS A 12 8.78 -5.99 -11.90
CA LYS A 12 9.07 -7.11 -12.82
C LYS A 12 10.32 -7.93 -12.47
N ALA A 13 11.29 -7.33 -11.79
CA ALA A 13 12.53 -8.00 -11.39
C ALA A 13 12.43 -8.79 -10.08
N PHE A 14 11.29 -8.76 -9.38
CA PHE A 14 11.14 -9.42 -8.09
C PHE A 14 11.02 -10.94 -8.27
N SER A 15 11.77 -11.68 -7.47
CA SER A 15 11.71 -13.14 -7.42
C SER A 15 11.81 -13.64 -5.98
N PRO A 16 11.22 -14.82 -5.68
CA PRO A 16 11.34 -15.46 -4.37
C PRO A 16 12.78 -15.75 -3.96
N GLU A 17 13.70 -15.95 -4.91
CA GLU A 17 15.13 -16.16 -4.69
C GLU A 17 15.92 -14.84 -4.61
N GLY A 18 15.24 -13.70 -4.71
CA GLY A 18 15.87 -12.40 -4.60
C GLY A 18 16.47 -12.19 -3.20
N ALA A 19 17.55 -11.41 -3.12
CA ALA A 19 18.05 -10.98 -1.82
C ALA A 19 17.17 -9.88 -1.22
N TYR A 20 17.03 -9.87 0.10
CA TYR A 20 16.40 -8.80 0.86
C TYR A 20 17.05 -8.72 2.24
N ALA A 21 17.26 -7.50 2.71
CA ALA A 21 17.66 -7.23 4.09
C ALA A 21 16.91 -5.97 4.55
N PRO A 22 16.27 -5.98 5.73
CA PRO A 22 15.60 -4.80 6.27
C PRO A 22 16.63 -3.71 6.63
N PRO A 23 16.19 -2.44 6.72
CA PRO A 23 17.03 -1.37 7.25
C PRO A 23 17.45 -1.64 8.71
N ASP A 24 18.67 -1.25 9.08
CA ASP A 24 19.13 -1.26 10.47
C ASP A 24 18.46 -0.14 11.32
N ALA A 25 18.80 -0.05 12.60
CA ALA A 25 18.18 0.93 13.50
C ALA A 25 18.40 2.40 13.09
N ASP A 26 19.61 2.79 12.66
CA ASP A 26 19.89 4.17 12.23
C ASP A 26 19.20 4.47 10.90
N GLN A 27 19.19 3.49 9.99
CA GLN A 27 18.49 3.60 8.71
C GLN A 27 16.99 3.76 8.90
N ARG A 28 16.40 3.05 9.86
CA ARG A 28 14.97 3.17 10.22
C ARG A 28 14.62 4.53 10.81
N ASP A 29 15.45 5.08 11.71
CA ASP A 29 15.24 6.43 12.25
C ASP A 29 15.26 7.49 11.14
N ARG A 30 16.29 7.44 10.28
CA ARG A 30 16.44 8.36 9.15
C ARG A 30 15.28 8.25 8.16
N LEU A 31 14.85 7.03 7.86
CA LEU A 31 13.70 6.81 6.98
C LEU A 31 12.44 7.43 7.57
N ALA A 32 12.10 7.12 8.82
CA ALA A 32 10.90 7.65 9.47
C ALA A 32 10.90 9.18 9.51
N ARG A 33 12.02 9.80 9.89
CA ARG A 33 12.16 11.27 9.90
C ARG A 33 12.08 11.86 8.50
N GLY A 34 12.72 11.23 7.51
CA GLY A 34 12.69 11.68 6.12
C GLY A 34 11.28 11.64 5.52
N ILE A 35 10.54 10.54 5.71
CA ILE A 35 9.14 10.45 5.29
C ILE A 35 8.27 11.47 6.03
N GLY A 36 8.50 11.66 7.34
CA GLY A 36 7.82 12.68 8.12
C GLY A 36 8.00 14.09 7.54
N ARG A 37 9.24 14.50 7.24
CA ARG A 37 9.51 15.79 6.59
C ARG A 37 8.85 15.93 5.22
N LEU A 38 8.83 14.85 4.45
CA LEU A 38 8.19 14.85 3.14
C LEU A 38 6.68 15.06 3.24
N LEU A 39 6.03 14.41 4.20
CA LEU A 39 4.60 14.60 4.48
C LEU A 39 4.28 16.00 5.02
N ASP A 40 5.22 16.64 5.70
CA ASP A 40 5.15 18.04 6.12
C ASP A 40 5.51 19.02 4.98
N GLN A 41 5.67 18.51 3.75
CA GLN A 41 6.04 19.23 2.52
C GLN A 41 7.44 19.86 2.53
N ASP A 42 8.33 19.46 3.44
CA ASP A 42 9.75 19.83 3.41
C ASP A 42 10.57 18.80 2.61
N VAL A 43 10.45 18.89 1.29
CA VAL A 43 11.12 17.99 0.33
C VAL A 43 12.65 18.05 0.48
N ARG A 44 13.20 19.22 0.81
CA ARG A 44 14.66 19.40 0.91
C ARG A 44 15.21 18.69 2.14
N GLU A 45 14.62 18.93 3.32
CA GLU A 45 15.06 18.25 4.55
C GLU A 45 14.80 16.74 4.46
N ALA A 46 13.70 16.33 3.83
CA ALA A 46 13.44 14.92 3.54
C ALA A 46 14.57 14.29 2.72
N ASP A 47 14.96 14.89 1.60
CA ASP A 47 16.04 14.36 0.75
C ASP A 47 17.39 14.33 1.48
N GLU A 48 17.71 15.36 2.27
CA GLU A 48 18.93 15.41 3.09
C GLU A 48 19.00 14.28 4.13
N LEU A 49 17.86 13.89 4.71
CA LEU A 49 17.77 12.78 5.66
C LEU A 49 17.84 11.40 4.98
N LEU A 50 17.27 11.28 3.77
CA LEU A 50 17.16 10.03 3.02
C LEU A 50 18.42 9.70 2.20
N ALA A 51 19.14 10.71 1.72
CA ALA A 51 20.32 10.55 0.89
C ALA A 51 21.43 9.67 1.52
N PRO A 52 21.77 9.79 2.83
CA PRO A 52 22.78 8.94 3.46
C PRO A 52 22.42 7.45 3.51
N ILE A 53 21.13 7.11 3.48
CA ILE A 53 20.65 5.72 3.49
C ILE A 53 20.36 5.19 2.08
N GLY A 54 20.84 5.90 1.05
CA GLY A 54 20.73 5.48 -0.34
C GLY A 54 19.33 5.62 -0.93
N LEU A 55 18.50 6.49 -0.36
CA LEU A 55 17.19 6.89 -0.88
C LEU A 55 17.25 8.34 -1.35
N ARG A 56 16.36 8.72 -2.29
CA ARG A 56 16.21 10.09 -2.78
C ARG A 56 14.74 10.42 -2.96
N VAL A 57 14.41 11.70 -2.84
CA VAL A 57 13.11 12.24 -3.23
C VAL A 57 13.22 12.80 -4.63
N THR A 58 12.41 12.29 -5.57
CA THR A 58 12.36 12.81 -6.95
C THR A 58 10.94 13.22 -7.29
N ARG A 59 10.77 14.47 -7.74
CA ARG A 59 9.47 14.91 -8.27
C ARG A 59 9.25 14.36 -9.68
N LEU A 60 8.16 13.63 -9.84
CA LEU A 60 7.70 13.04 -11.09
C LEU A 60 6.48 13.82 -11.59
N THR A 61 6.31 13.85 -12.91
CA THR A 61 5.05 14.26 -13.54
C THR A 61 4.63 13.11 -14.44
N ASP A 62 3.48 12.51 -14.13
CA ASP A 62 2.89 11.49 -14.99
C ASP A 62 2.39 12.16 -16.28
N THR A 63 2.85 11.67 -17.43
CA THR A 63 2.45 12.23 -18.72
C THR A 63 1.05 11.82 -19.15
N ALA A 64 0.49 10.74 -18.60
CA ALA A 64 -0.87 10.33 -18.93
C ALA A 64 -1.92 11.22 -18.25
N THR A 65 -1.73 11.52 -16.97
CA THR A 65 -2.69 12.28 -16.16
C THR A 65 -2.30 13.74 -15.91
N GLY A 66 -1.03 14.11 -16.10
CA GLY A 66 -0.47 15.41 -15.72
C GLY A 66 -0.21 15.58 -14.22
N ARG A 67 -0.57 14.60 -13.39
CA ARG A 67 -0.41 14.63 -11.93
C ARG A 67 1.06 14.59 -11.53
N ARG A 68 1.41 15.25 -10.43
CA ARG A 68 2.77 15.26 -9.88
C ARG A 68 2.88 14.44 -8.61
N TYR A 69 3.97 13.71 -8.49
CA TYR A 69 4.24 12.85 -7.34
C TYR A 69 5.66 13.08 -6.83
N ASP A 70 5.85 13.15 -5.52
CA ASP A 70 7.16 13.02 -4.90
C ASP A 70 7.42 11.52 -4.65
N GLU A 71 8.39 10.97 -5.36
CA GLU A 71 8.82 9.57 -5.25
C GLU A 71 9.98 9.46 -4.26
N VAL A 72 9.85 8.60 -3.26
CA VAL A 72 10.98 8.10 -2.47
C VAL A 72 11.40 6.75 -3.04
N ALA A 73 12.61 6.70 -3.59
CA ALA A 73 13.18 5.48 -4.16
C ALA A 73 14.70 5.42 -3.95
N ALA A 74 15.27 4.23 -4.12
CA ALA A 74 16.71 4.07 -4.06
C ALA A 74 17.42 4.82 -5.19
N SER A 75 18.50 5.51 -4.85
CA SER A 75 19.31 6.28 -5.81
C SER A 75 20.40 5.46 -6.50
N GLY A 76 20.54 4.19 -6.14
CA GLY A 76 21.59 3.32 -6.67
C GLY A 76 21.34 1.85 -6.35
N LYS A 77 22.38 1.04 -6.54
CA LYS A 77 22.38 -0.37 -6.16
C LYS A 77 22.63 -0.49 -4.65
N GLY A 78 22.11 -1.54 -4.02
CA GLY A 78 22.33 -1.81 -2.59
C GLY A 78 21.10 -2.43 -1.92
N ALA A 79 21.12 -2.50 -0.59
CA ALA A 79 20.00 -2.98 0.21
C ALA A 79 18.74 -2.10 0.01
N SER A 80 18.91 -0.78 -0.02
CA SER A 80 17.81 0.19 -0.18
C SER A 80 17.02 0.01 -1.48
N ALA A 81 17.63 -0.55 -2.54
CA ALA A 81 16.93 -0.86 -3.79
C ALA A 81 15.76 -1.85 -3.62
N ARG A 82 15.75 -2.61 -2.52
CA ARG A 82 14.74 -3.62 -2.18
C ARG A 82 13.83 -3.21 -1.02
N TRP A 83 13.99 -2.02 -0.48
CA TRP A 83 13.17 -1.53 0.64
C TRP A 83 11.78 -1.09 0.24
N GLY A 84 11.59 -0.74 -1.04
CA GLY A 84 10.31 -0.34 -1.60
C GLY A 84 10.36 1.05 -2.19
N ARG A 85 9.19 1.53 -2.59
CA ARG A 85 8.98 2.90 -3.09
C ARG A 85 7.74 3.49 -2.46
N LEU A 86 7.80 4.80 -2.28
CA LEU A 86 6.66 5.62 -1.87
C LEU A 86 6.40 6.65 -2.96
N TYR A 87 5.15 6.79 -3.38
CA TYR A 87 4.71 7.86 -4.26
C TYR A 87 3.68 8.68 -3.50
N LEU A 88 3.97 9.96 -3.26
CA LEU A 88 3.05 10.89 -2.59
C LEU A 88 2.56 11.91 -3.60
N ASN A 89 1.26 12.22 -3.59
CA ASN A 89 0.74 13.36 -4.32
C ASN A 89 1.50 14.65 -3.93
N ALA A 90 2.09 15.34 -4.92
CA ALA A 90 2.96 16.49 -4.67
C ALA A 90 2.19 17.84 -4.64
N ASP A 91 0.94 17.85 -5.07
CA ASP A 91 0.17 19.06 -5.34
C ASP A 91 -0.81 19.44 -4.21
N SER A 92 -1.08 18.51 -3.30
CA SER A 92 -1.97 18.69 -2.16
C SER A 92 -1.63 17.69 -1.04
N PRO A 93 -2.07 17.93 0.20
CA PRO A 93 -1.90 16.96 1.28
C PRO A 93 -2.48 15.59 0.92
N VAL A 94 -1.79 14.54 1.35
CA VAL A 94 -2.24 13.16 1.12
C VAL A 94 -3.51 12.90 1.94
N ARG A 95 -4.53 12.32 1.29
CA ARG A 95 -5.84 12.03 1.86
C ARG A 95 -6.10 10.55 2.09
N TRP A 96 -5.36 9.69 1.41
CA TRP A 96 -5.50 8.25 1.51
C TRP A 96 -4.23 7.55 1.05
N SER A 97 -4.07 6.28 1.40
CA SER A 97 -2.97 5.44 0.93
C SER A 97 -3.43 4.08 0.41
N ALA A 98 -2.93 3.68 -0.75
CA ALA A 98 -2.94 2.30 -1.22
C ALA A 98 -1.61 1.65 -0.83
N GLN A 99 -1.67 0.47 -0.21
CA GLN A 99 -0.51 -0.22 0.34
C GLN A 99 -0.39 -1.60 -0.30
N VAL A 100 0.72 -1.88 -0.97
CA VAL A 100 0.96 -3.13 -1.70
C VAL A 100 2.17 -3.83 -1.08
N PRO A 101 1.96 -4.70 -0.06
CA PRO A 101 3.03 -5.37 0.66
C PRO A 101 3.63 -6.56 -0.11
N HIS A 102 2.88 -7.15 -1.05
CA HIS A 102 3.28 -8.38 -1.75
C HIS A 102 3.21 -8.25 -3.29
N PRO A 103 3.81 -7.22 -3.90
CA PRO A 103 3.81 -7.09 -5.35
C PRO A 103 4.43 -8.35 -5.99
N VAL A 104 3.92 -8.75 -7.15
CA VAL A 104 4.27 -9.98 -7.88
C VAL A 104 3.87 -11.30 -7.18
N SER A 105 4.05 -11.40 -5.86
CA SER A 105 3.60 -12.56 -5.08
C SER A 105 2.09 -12.67 -5.11
N ASP A 106 1.42 -11.58 -4.74
CA ASP A 106 -0.01 -11.45 -4.79
C ASP A 106 -0.30 -10.78 -6.14
N ARG A 107 -0.21 -11.59 -7.20
CA ARG A 107 -0.16 -11.15 -8.61
C ARG A 107 -1.06 -9.95 -8.93
N GLU A 108 -0.52 -8.94 -9.60
CA GLU A 108 -1.28 -7.77 -10.11
C GLU A 108 -1.78 -6.79 -9.03
N THR A 109 -1.51 -7.02 -7.74
CA THR A 109 -1.78 -6.02 -6.69
C THR A 109 -1.01 -4.71 -6.92
N GLU A 110 0.19 -4.76 -7.51
CA GLU A 110 0.92 -3.55 -7.92
C GLU A 110 0.24 -2.77 -9.04
N SER A 111 -0.44 -3.46 -9.96
CA SER A 111 -1.21 -2.85 -11.05
C SER A 111 -2.49 -2.22 -10.49
N LEU A 112 -3.17 -2.93 -9.59
CA LEU A 112 -4.35 -2.44 -8.88
C LEU A 112 -4.03 -1.17 -8.08
N GLY A 113 -3.00 -1.20 -7.23
CA GLY A 113 -2.59 -0.03 -6.43
C GLY A 113 -2.19 1.18 -7.29
N LEU A 114 -1.55 0.93 -8.44
CA LEU A 114 -1.24 1.97 -9.41
C LEU A 114 -2.50 2.58 -10.04
N ARG A 115 -3.47 1.76 -10.48
CA ARG A 115 -4.73 2.25 -11.04
C ARG A 115 -5.45 3.18 -10.06
N LEU A 116 -5.49 2.79 -8.77
CA LEU A 116 -6.05 3.66 -7.73
C LEU A 116 -5.34 5.02 -7.67
N LEU A 117 -4.00 5.05 -7.75
CA LEU A 117 -3.21 6.28 -7.71
C LEU A 117 -3.38 7.18 -8.95
N GLU A 118 -3.56 6.58 -10.13
CA GLU A 118 -3.78 7.33 -11.38
C GLU A 118 -5.20 7.90 -11.45
N ASP A 119 -6.18 7.08 -11.07
CA ASP A 119 -7.61 7.39 -11.22
C ASP A 119 -8.11 8.35 -10.13
N ASN A 120 -7.47 8.36 -8.94
CA ASN A 120 -7.93 9.14 -7.79
C ASN A 120 -6.91 10.21 -7.35
N PRO A 121 -7.32 11.48 -7.17
CA PRO A 121 -6.44 12.54 -6.66
C PRO A 121 -6.06 12.34 -5.18
N GLY A 122 -4.98 12.99 -4.76
CA GLY A 122 -4.64 13.14 -3.33
C GLY A 122 -4.10 11.88 -2.66
N GLY A 123 -3.77 10.85 -3.43
CA GLY A 123 -3.32 9.56 -2.91
C GLY A 123 -1.84 9.45 -2.62
N ALA A 124 -1.53 8.39 -1.87
CA ALA A 124 -0.20 7.82 -1.77
C ALA A 124 -0.22 6.34 -2.19
N LEU A 125 0.85 5.88 -2.82
CA LEU A 125 1.10 4.46 -3.06
C LEU A 125 2.36 4.03 -2.31
N VAL A 126 2.22 3.08 -1.39
CA VAL A 126 3.35 2.42 -0.72
C VAL A 126 3.53 1.04 -1.34
N LEU A 127 4.69 0.77 -1.92
CA LEU A 127 4.99 -0.45 -2.65
C LEU A 127 6.20 -1.15 -2.03
N ALA A 128 6.03 -2.41 -1.60
CA ALA A 128 7.15 -3.19 -1.09
C ALA A 128 8.21 -3.43 -2.18
N GLY A 129 9.48 -3.54 -1.77
CA GLY A 129 10.61 -3.55 -2.71
C GLY A 129 11.15 -4.93 -3.08
N ALA A 130 10.49 -6.00 -2.65
CA ALA A 130 10.90 -7.35 -2.95
C ALA A 130 9.70 -8.31 -2.93
N HIS A 131 9.89 -9.49 -3.52
CA HIS A 131 8.96 -10.60 -3.37
C HIS A 131 8.91 -11.02 -1.88
N ARG A 132 7.74 -11.34 -1.33
CA ARG A 132 7.57 -11.66 0.11
C ARG A 132 8.44 -12.83 0.65
N ARG A 133 8.93 -13.68 -0.26
CA ARG A 133 9.81 -14.83 0.06
C ARG A 133 11.31 -14.53 -0.09
N ALA A 134 11.66 -13.33 -0.54
CA ALA A 134 13.05 -12.92 -0.75
C ALA A 134 13.82 -12.81 0.59
N GLY A 135 15.14 -12.93 0.49
CA GLY A 135 16.09 -12.83 1.60
C GLY A 135 16.35 -14.15 2.30
N ASP A 136 17.41 -14.16 3.10
CA ASP A 136 17.83 -15.34 3.87
C ASP A 136 17.08 -15.40 5.20
N GLY A 137 16.44 -16.53 5.49
CA GLY A 137 15.66 -16.75 6.70
C GLY A 137 14.15 -16.68 6.47
N ASP A 138 13.39 -17.14 7.45
CA ASP A 138 11.95 -17.27 7.30
C ASP A 138 11.27 -15.89 7.21
N ARG A 139 10.65 -15.62 6.05
CA ARG A 139 9.74 -14.48 5.79
C ARG A 139 10.32 -13.10 6.12
N VAL A 140 11.63 -12.90 5.92
CA VAL A 140 12.29 -11.60 6.17
C VAL A 140 11.77 -10.47 5.28
N ALA A 141 11.35 -10.78 4.05
CA ALA A 141 10.72 -9.82 3.13
C ALA A 141 9.18 -9.79 3.17
N ASP A 142 8.55 -10.56 4.06
CA ASP A 142 7.09 -10.56 4.24
C ASP A 142 6.69 -9.34 5.09
N VAL A 143 6.70 -8.17 4.46
CA VAL A 143 6.59 -6.87 5.15
C VAL A 143 5.27 -6.65 5.87
N ALA A 144 4.22 -7.41 5.53
CA ALA A 144 2.96 -7.45 6.26
C ALA A 144 3.09 -8.00 7.69
N HIS A 145 4.22 -8.66 8.00
CA HIS A 145 4.53 -9.28 9.29
C HIS A 145 5.84 -8.75 9.91
N ARG A 146 6.39 -7.64 9.41
CA ARG A 146 7.71 -7.13 9.79
C ARG A 146 7.70 -5.63 10.10
N GLU A 147 7.76 -5.29 11.39
CA GLU A 147 7.85 -3.91 11.87
C GLU A 147 9.20 -3.24 11.55
N ASP A 148 10.23 -4.05 11.31
CA ASP A 148 11.56 -3.57 10.92
C ASP A 148 11.72 -3.30 9.42
N SER A 149 10.66 -3.48 8.63
CA SER A 149 10.68 -3.18 7.20
C SER A 149 10.53 -1.68 6.90
N ALA A 150 11.16 -1.21 5.82
CA ALA A 150 10.96 0.14 5.32
C ALA A 150 9.50 0.41 4.91
N PHE A 151 8.84 -0.60 4.32
CA PHE A 151 7.41 -0.54 3.98
C PHE A 151 6.55 -0.23 5.21
N HIS A 152 6.77 -0.93 6.33
CA HIS A 152 6.06 -0.66 7.57
C HIS A 152 6.25 0.79 8.02
N LEU A 153 7.48 1.30 8.01
CA LEU A 153 7.78 2.66 8.45
C LEU A 153 7.11 3.72 7.56
N MET A 154 7.11 3.54 6.24
CA MET A 154 6.40 4.44 5.32
C MET A 154 4.90 4.48 5.61
N VAL A 155 4.29 3.32 5.87
CA VAL A 155 2.87 3.22 6.24
C VAL A 155 2.60 3.88 7.59
N VAL A 156 3.44 3.65 8.60
CA VAL A 156 3.26 4.23 9.94
C VAL A 156 3.36 5.75 9.92
N GLU A 157 4.25 6.34 9.12
CA GLU A 157 4.35 7.80 9.01
C GLU A 157 3.10 8.46 8.39
N LEU A 158 2.40 7.76 7.50
CA LEU A 158 1.09 8.15 6.99
C LEU A 158 0.01 8.05 8.10
N GLN A 159 -0.01 6.94 8.83
CA GLN A 159 -0.96 6.69 9.92
C GLN A 159 -0.82 7.70 11.07
N LYS A 160 0.41 8.10 11.42
CA LYS A 160 0.67 9.15 12.42
C LYS A 160 0.04 10.51 12.07
N ARG A 161 -0.31 10.73 10.80
CA ARG A 161 -0.99 11.93 10.30
C ARG A 161 -2.48 11.69 10.00
N GLY A 162 -3.03 10.58 10.49
CA GLY A 162 -4.43 10.22 10.30
C GLY A 162 -4.79 9.86 8.85
N VAL A 163 -3.80 9.59 7.98
CA VAL A 163 -4.07 9.21 6.59
C VAL A 163 -4.66 7.79 6.57
N PRO A 164 -5.92 7.61 6.12
CA PRO A 164 -6.53 6.29 6.00
C PRO A 164 -5.78 5.44 4.96
N GLY A 165 -5.75 4.12 5.18
CA GLY A 165 -5.06 3.20 4.28
C GLY A 165 -5.87 1.96 3.95
N ILE A 166 -5.81 1.55 2.69
CA ILE A 166 -6.24 0.22 2.25
C ILE A 166 -5.02 -0.59 1.81
N GLN A 167 -4.86 -1.76 2.42
CA GLN A 167 -3.79 -2.68 2.09
C GLN A 167 -4.31 -3.82 1.22
N LEU A 168 -3.74 -3.90 0.01
CA LEU A 168 -4.17 -4.79 -1.06
C LEU A 168 -3.35 -6.07 -1.02
N HIS A 169 -4.05 -7.19 -0.83
CA HIS A 169 -3.51 -8.54 -0.89
C HIS A 169 -4.25 -9.35 -1.95
N GLY A 170 -3.72 -10.53 -2.23
CA GLY A 170 -4.31 -11.45 -3.16
C GLY A 170 -4.17 -12.89 -2.71
N PHE A 171 -5.23 -13.66 -2.91
CA PHE A 171 -5.22 -15.09 -2.66
C PHE A 171 -5.37 -15.89 -3.94
N ALA A 172 -4.87 -17.13 -3.91
CA ALA A 172 -5.20 -18.12 -4.93
C ALA A 172 -6.64 -18.58 -4.73
N GLU A 173 -7.42 -18.75 -5.80
CA GLU A 173 -8.84 -19.13 -5.73
C GLU A 173 -9.10 -20.36 -4.83
N SER A 174 -8.17 -21.32 -4.82
CA SER A 174 -8.23 -22.49 -3.95
C SER A 174 -8.24 -22.19 -2.45
N SER A 175 -7.69 -21.04 -2.02
CA SER A 175 -7.54 -20.63 -0.62
C SER A 175 -8.83 -20.15 0.01
N ALA A 176 -9.76 -19.60 -0.79
CA ALA A 176 -11.03 -19.06 -0.30
C ALA A 176 -12.15 -19.20 -1.34
N LYS A 177 -12.38 -20.43 -1.84
CA LYS A 177 -13.31 -20.76 -2.96
C LYS A 177 -14.73 -20.18 -2.90
N ARG A 178 -15.17 -19.70 -1.74
CA ARG A 178 -16.51 -19.13 -1.52
C ARG A 178 -16.58 -17.62 -1.73
N TYR A 179 -15.43 -16.94 -1.80
CA TYR A 179 -15.34 -15.50 -1.79
C TYR A 179 -14.47 -15.01 -2.94
N ASP A 180 -14.87 -13.87 -3.49
CA ASP A 180 -14.12 -13.12 -4.50
C ASP A 180 -13.33 -11.99 -3.82
N ALA A 181 -13.83 -11.50 -2.68
CA ALA A 181 -13.16 -10.53 -1.83
C ALA A 181 -13.34 -10.87 -0.34
N ILE A 182 -12.33 -10.57 0.46
CA ILE A 182 -12.41 -10.59 1.92
C ILE A 182 -11.96 -9.22 2.41
N LEU A 183 -12.85 -8.51 3.09
CA LEU A 183 -12.64 -7.17 3.58
C LEU A 183 -12.72 -7.17 5.10
N SER A 184 -11.70 -6.63 5.77
CA SER A 184 -11.65 -6.53 7.23
C SER A 184 -10.93 -5.26 7.70
N GLY A 185 -11.05 -4.92 8.98
CA GLY A 185 -10.20 -3.91 9.63
C GLY A 185 -8.81 -4.43 10.04
N GLY A 186 -8.43 -5.62 9.58
CA GLY A 186 -7.18 -6.28 9.98
C GLY A 186 -7.16 -6.60 11.47
N ALA A 187 -6.23 -5.99 12.20
CA ALA A 187 -6.12 -6.14 13.65
C ALA A 187 -7.29 -5.49 14.41
N ALA A 188 -7.87 -4.43 13.86
CA ALA A 188 -9.14 -3.90 14.33
C ALA A 188 -10.23 -4.86 13.84
N GLN A 189 -10.76 -5.70 14.73
CA GLN A 189 -11.88 -6.62 14.43
C GLN A 189 -13.22 -5.88 14.19
N THR A 190 -13.16 -4.55 14.13
CA THR A 190 -14.25 -3.63 13.81
C THR A 190 -13.89 -2.91 12.51
N ALA A 191 -14.90 -2.51 11.74
CA ALA A 191 -14.68 -1.72 10.53
C ALA A 191 -15.45 -0.40 10.60
N PRO A 192 -14.91 0.70 10.04
CA PRO A 192 -15.62 1.97 9.94
C PRO A 192 -16.78 1.86 8.93
N GLY A 193 -17.70 2.83 8.95
CA GLY A 193 -18.93 2.77 8.15
C GLY A 193 -18.68 2.63 6.64
N GLU A 194 -17.63 3.29 6.15
CA GLU A 194 -17.22 3.31 4.75
C GLU A 194 -16.76 1.91 4.28
N ALA A 195 -16.29 1.04 5.19
CA ALA A 195 -15.97 -0.34 4.86
C ALA A 195 -17.23 -1.16 4.53
N SER A 196 -18.35 -0.87 5.19
CA SER A 196 -19.64 -1.49 4.86
C SER A 196 -20.13 -1.01 3.50
N VAL A 197 -20.00 0.29 3.21
CA VAL A 197 -20.34 0.85 1.89
C VAL A 197 -19.47 0.25 0.78
N LEU A 198 -18.16 0.05 1.02
CA LEU A 198 -17.29 -0.65 0.07
C LEU A 198 -17.76 -2.09 -0.16
N ALA A 199 -18.06 -2.84 0.91
CA ALA A 199 -18.56 -4.21 0.80
C ALA A 199 -19.89 -4.28 0.03
N ASP A 200 -20.83 -3.38 0.33
CA ASP A 200 -22.12 -3.29 -0.35
C ASP A 200 -21.94 -3.08 -1.86
N ARG A 201 -21.06 -2.15 -2.27
CA ARG A 201 -20.79 -1.90 -3.69
C ARG A 201 -20.18 -3.10 -4.41
N LEU A 202 -19.21 -3.77 -3.77
CA LEU A 202 -18.61 -4.99 -4.33
C LEU A 202 -19.68 -6.09 -4.51
N GLU A 203 -20.60 -6.23 -3.55
CA GLU A 203 -21.70 -7.20 -3.63
C GLU A 203 -22.75 -6.81 -4.69
N GLU A 204 -23.04 -5.52 -4.86
CA GLU A 204 -23.94 -4.99 -5.90
C GLU A 204 -23.39 -5.27 -7.31
N ASP A 205 -22.08 -5.22 -7.48
CA ASP A 205 -21.37 -5.61 -8.70
C ASP A 205 -21.26 -7.15 -8.87
N GLY A 206 -21.79 -7.93 -7.92
CA GLY A 206 -21.93 -9.38 -8.02
C GLY A 206 -20.79 -10.19 -7.39
N LEU A 207 -19.84 -9.55 -6.71
CA LEU A 207 -18.75 -10.24 -6.01
C LEU A 207 -19.24 -10.83 -4.69
N ARG A 208 -18.75 -12.03 -4.36
CA ARG A 208 -19.00 -12.67 -3.05
C ARG A 208 -18.02 -12.13 -2.03
N VAL A 209 -18.48 -11.22 -1.17
CA VAL A 209 -17.64 -10.57 -0.16
C VAL A 209 -17.77 -11.27 1.20
N CYS A 210 -16.64 -11.54 1.84
CA CYS A 210 -16.61 -11.87 3.27
C CYS A 210 -16.27 -10.62 4.08
N ARG A 211 -17.17 -10.24 5.00
CA ARG A 211 -17.01 -9.08 5.88
C ARG A 211 -16.43 -9.54 7.23
N GLY A 212 -15.15 -9.30 7.46
CA GLY A 212 -14.41 -9.78 8.65
C GLY A 212 -14.87 -9.18 9.98
N TRP A 213 -15.74 -8.17 9.97
CA TRP A 213 -16.38 -7.63 11.19
C TRP A 213 -17.77 -8.23 11.46
N SER A 214 -18.31 -9.03 10.54
CA SER A 214 -19.67 -9.60 10.63
C SER A 214 -19.66 -11.13 10.68
N ALA A 215 -18.61 -11.75 10.16
CA ALA A 215 -18.43 -13.20 10.16
C ALA A 215 -16.94 -13.54 10.30
N HIS A 216 -16.67 -14.79 10.66
CA HIS A 216 -15.31 -15.32 10.56
C HIS A 216 -14.95 -15.58 9.11
N CYS A 217 -13.98 -14.83 8.60
CA CYS A 217 -13.42 -14.93 7.28
C CYS A 217 -12.02 -15.57 7.33
N PRO A 218 -11.61 -16.32 6.29
CA PRO A 218 -10.19 -16.64 6.13
C PRO A 218 -9.42 -15.34 5.83
N LEU A 219 -8.10 -15.32 6.06
CA LEU A 219 -7.22 -14.22 5.60
C LEU A 219 -7.63 -12.81 6.09
N GLU A 220 -8.22 -12.69 7.28
CA GLU A 220 -8.64 -11.40 7.85
C GLU A 220 -7.51 -10.41 8.16
N GLY A 221 -6.24 -10.81 8.00
CA GLY A 221 -5.11 -9.93 8.30
C GLY A 221 -4.96 -9.56 9.78
N THR A 222 -5.50 -10.35 10.72
CA THR A 222 -5.47 -10.05 12.17
C THR A 222 -4.06 -9.99 12.76
N SER A 223 -3.08 -10.66 12.15
CA SER A 223 -1.67 -10.60 12.52
C SER A 223 -0.90 -9.45 11.90
N ASN A 224 -1.49 -8.74 10.94
CA ASN A 224 -0.86 -7.70 10.13
C ASN A 224 -0.31 -6.56 11.00
N VAL A 225 0.98 -6.24 10.85
CA VAL A 225 1.64 -5.26 11.72
C VAL A 225 1.28 -3.81 11.38
N GLN A 226 0.93 -3.51 10.13
CA GLN A 226 0.43 -2.18 9.75
C GLN A 226 -0.99 -1.94 10.27
N GLY A 227 -1.84 -2.97 10.31
CA GLY A 227 -3.16 -2.89 10.95
C GLY A 227 -3.08 -2.67 12.46
N LYS A 228 -2.12 -3.33 13.14
CA LYS A 228 -1.85 -3.09 14.57
C LYS A 228 -1.38 -1.66 14.83
N ALA A 229 -0.47 -1.16 14.00
CA ALA A 229 0.02 0.21 14.13
C ALA A 229 -1.08 1.25 13.86
N ALA A 230 -1.95 1.01 12.88
CA ALA A 230 -3.12 1.86 12.64
C ALA A 230 -4.01 1.98 13.89
N GLN A 231 -4.29 0.85 14.54
CA GLN A 231 -5.06 0.84 15.79
C GLN A 231 -4.39 1.66 16.90
N GLN A 232 -3.07 1.56 17.03
CA GLN A 232 -2.30 2.34 18.01
C GLN A 232 -2.31 3.84 17.71
N HIS A 233 -2.35 4.22 16.43
CA HIS A 233 -2.38 5.60 15.98
C HIS A 233 -3.79 6.15 15.74
N HIS A 234 -4.83 5.37 16.04
CA HIS A 234 -6.23 5.72 15.75
C HIS A 234 -6.48 6.08 14.27
N ALA A 235 -5.69 5.51 13.36
CA ALA A 235 -5.84 5.68 11.93
C ALA A 235 -6.75 4.59 11.35
N VAL A 236 -7.50 4.92 10.29
CA VAL A 236 -8.30 3.94 9.56
C VAL A 236 -7.38 3.01 8.74
N PHE A 237 -7.59 1.71 8.88
CA PHE A 237 -6.93 0.67 8.10
C PHE A 237 -7.93 -0.35 7.62
N LEU A 238 -7.94 -0.62 6.32
CA LEU A 238 -8.70 -1.69 5.71
C LEU A 238 -7.73 -2.71 5.09
N HIS A 239 -8.01 -3.98 5.33
CA HIS A 239 -7.32 -5.10 4.71
C HIS A 239 -8.24 -5.72 3.66
N LEU A 240 -7.79 -5.74 2.42
CA LEU A 240 -8.56 -6.28 1.30
C LEU A 240 -7.77 -7.40 0.62
N GLU A 241 -8.32 -8.60 0.68
CA GLU A 241 -7.84 -9.79 0.00
C GLU A 241 -8.73 -10.08 -1.19
N LEU A 242 -8.16 -10.26 -2.38
CA LEU A 242 -8.92 -10.46 -3.62
C LEU A 242 -8.55 -11.74 -4.34
N ALA A 243 -9.55 -12.37 -4.95
CA ALA A 243 -9.36 -13.45 -5.92
C ALA A 243 -8.60 -12.94 -7.18
N PRO A 244 -8.07 -13.82 -8.04
CA PRO A 244 -7.36 -13.42 -9.26
C PRO A 244 -8.16 -12.46 -10.17
N ASP A 245 -9.43 -12.76 -10.43
CA ASP A 245 -10.25 -12.00 -11.39
C ASP A 245 -10.48 -10.55 -10.95
N GLY A 246 -10.60 -10.31 -9.64
CA GLY A 246 -10.74 -8.97 -9.05
C GLY A 246 -9.44 -8.13 -9.02
N ARG A 247 -8.29 -8.70 -9.40
CA ARG A 247 -6.98 -7.98 -9.41
C ARG A 247 -6.38 -7.81 -10.80
N GLY A 248 -6.80 -8.63 -11.76
CA GLY A 248 -6.21 -8.65 -13.09
C GLY A 248 -6.74 -7.60 -14.05
N GLU A 249 -6.83 -7.95 -15.32
CA GLU A 249 -7.44 -7.12 -16.37
C GLU A 249 -8.77 -7.75 -16.78
N GLY A 250 -9.88 -7.09 -16.45
CA GLY A 250 -11.22 -7.63 -16.73
C GLY A 250 -12.34 -6.85 -16.04
N PRO A 251 -13.60 -7.23 -16.29
CA PRO A 251 -14.79 -6.59 -15.70
C PRO A 251 -14.75 -6.56 -14.17
N ASP A 252 -14.52 -7.70 -13.52
CA ASP A 252 -14.47 -7.81 -12.05
C ASP A 252 -13.40 -6.89 -11.44
N SER A 253 -12.23 -6.81 -12.08
CA SER A 253 -11.16 -5.89 -11.67
C SER A 253 -11.53 -4.40 -11.89
N GLN A 254 -12.36 -4.09 -12.90
CA GLN A 254 -12.88 -2.74 -13.08
C GLN A 254 -13.94 -2.38 -12.03
N GLU A 255 -14.81 -3.31 -11.68
CA GLU A 255 -15.80 -3.18 -10.61
C GLU A 255 -15.09 -2.95 -9.26
N VAL A 256 -14.07 -3.75 -8.95
CA VAL A 256 -13.22 -3.54 -7.76
C VAL A 256 -12.60 -2.14 -7.74
N VAL A 257 -12.02 -1.68 -8.86
CA VAL A 257 -11.45 -0.32 -8.94
C VAL A 257 -12.51 0.76 -8.78
N ASN A 258 -13.70 0.59 -9.34
CA ASN A 258 -14.80 1.54 -9.20
C ASN A 258 -15.27 1.64 -7.75
N ALA A 259 -15.47 0.50 -7.08
CA ALA A 259 -15.87 0.43 -5.68
C ALA A 259 -14.81 1.07 -4.77
N LEU A 260 -13.53 0.76 -5.00
CA LEU A 260 -12.40 1.36 -4.27
C LEU A 260 -12.31 2.88 -4.52
N SER A 261 -12.45 3.34 -5.75
CA SER A 261 -12.44 4.78 -6.08
C SER A 261 -13.56 5.53 -5.35
N GLY A 262 -14.72 4.89 -5.17
CA GLY A 262 -15.80 5.38 -4.31
C GLY A 262 -15.35 5.61 -2.86
N LEU A 263 -14.69 4.62 -2.24
CA LEU A 263 -14.12 4.74 -0.91
C LEU A 263 -13.09 5.87 -0.82
N LEU A 264 -12.17 5.95 -1.80
CA LEU A 264 -11.12 6.97 -1.81
C LEU A 264 -11.69 8.39 -1.98
N THR A 265 -12.82 8.52 -2.68
CA THR A 265 -13.55 9.78 -2.79
C THR A 265 -14.10 10.22 -1.43
N THR A 266 -14.75 9.31 -0.70
CA THR A 266 -15.24 9.58 0.67
C THR A 266 -14.12 10.06 1.59
N TRP A 267 -12.98 9.34 1.63
CA TRP A 267 -11.83 9.74 2.43
C TRP A 267 -11.24 11.10 2.03
N THR A 268 -11.31 11.45 0.74
CA THR A 268 -10.84 12.75 0.25
C THR A 268 -11.74 13.90 0.70
N GLU A 269 -13.05 13.68 0.72
CA GLU A 269 -14.06 14.68 1.09
C GLU A 269 -14.12 14.93 2.60
N GLU A 270 -14.00 13.87 3.41
CA GLU A 270 -14.07 13.96 4.88
C GLU A 270 -12.76 14.46 5.50
N GLY A 271 -11.62 14.25 4.82
CA GLY A 271 -10.29 14.57 5.33
C GLY A 271 -9.82 13.59 6.42
N PRO A 272 -8.56 13.70 6.89
CA PRO A 272 -8.10 12.92 8.04
C PRO A 272 -8.95 13.30 9.26
N GLY A 273 -9.66 12.32 9.83
CA GLY A 273 -10.52 12.53 11.00
C GLY A 273 -9.72 13.10 12.18
N ASN A 274 -10.25 14.16 12.80
CA ASN A 274 -9.75 14.71 14.06
C ASN A 274 -10.15 13.82 15.25
#